data_AF-A0A960MHF1-F1
#
_entry.id   AF-A0A960MHF1-F1
#
_cell.length_a   1.000
_cell.length_b   1.000
_cell.length_c   1.000
_cell.angle_alpha   90.00
_cell.angle_beta   90.00
_cell.angle_gamma   90.00
#
_symmetry.space_group_name_H-M   'P 1'
#
loop_
_entity.id
_entity.type
_entity.pdbx_description
1 polymer ?
#
loop_
_entity_poly.entity_id
_entity_poly.type
_entity_poly.pdbx_seq_one_letter_code
_entity_poly.pdbx_strand_id
1 'polypeptide(L)'
;MGGMMRASLAALLIATTTSAADLGPLVKGELPSLVSLYQEIHANPELSLHEVETAARVAAELRKAGFEVSEKVGGHGVVGVLKNGDGPVVLIRTDLDALPVKEQTGAPYASTKVVKDDLGRDVSVMHACGHDMHITCFLGTARILAKTKDQWGGTLVMIGQPAEERVLGARLMLRAG
;
A
#
# COMPACT_ATOMS: atom_id res chain seq x y z
N MET A 1 -61.95 29.26 23.57
CA MET A 1 -61.25 27.96 23.54
C MET A 1 -60.40 27.92 22.29
N GLY A 2 -59.07 27.99 22.47
CA GLY A 2 -58.09 28.27 21.43
C GLY A 2 -57.71 27.06 20.59
N GLY A 3 -57.58 27.27 19.28
CA GLY A 3 -56.99 26.30 18.36
C GLY A 3 -55.49 26.58 18.19
N MET A 4 -54.65 25.69 18.72
CA MET A 4 -53.20 25.69 18.47
C MET A 4 -52.93 25.28 17.02
N MET A 5 -52.45 26.23 16.22
CA MET A 5 -51.92 25.98 14.88
C MET A 5 -50.55 25.30 15.02
N ARG A 6 -50.47 24.01 14.69
CA ARG A 6 -49.20 23.26 14.68
C ARG A 6 -48.41 23.63 13.42
N ALA A 7 -47.39 24.47 13.58
CA ALA A 7 -46.39 24.70 12.54
C ALA A 7 -45.54 23.43 12.40
N SER A 8 -45.67 22.75 11.26
CA SER A 8 -44.80 21.61 10.92
C SER A 8 -43.50 22.16 10.33
N LEU A 9 -42.41 22.08 11.09
CA LEU A 9 -41.07 22.40 10.60
C LEU A 9 -40.60 21.23 9.72
N ALA A 10 -40.66 21.39 8.40
CA ALA A 10 -40.02 20.48 7.48
C ALA A 10 -38.50 20.74 7.54
N ALA A 11 -37.75 19.85 8.19
CA ALA A 11 -36.30 19.88 8.18
C ALA A 11 -35.83 19.48 6.76
N LEU A 12 -35.39 20.46 5.99
CA LEU A 12 -34.79 20.25 4.67
C LEU A 12 -33.41 19.61 4.89
N LEU A 13 -33.32 18.29 4.73
CA LEU A 13 -32.05 17.56 4.65
C LEU A 13 -31.35 17.98 3.36
N ILE A 14 -30.51 19.00 3.44
CA ILE A 14 -29.58 19.34 2.37
C ILE A 14 -28.55 18.22 2.35
N ALA A 15 -28.67 17.30 1.39
CA ALA A 15 -27.63 16.34 1.09
C ALA A 15 -26.40 17.12 0.62
N THR A 16 -25.42 17.30 1.50
CA THR A 16 -24.12 17.83 1.13
C THR A 16 -23.45 16.79 0.24
N THR A 17 -23.45 17.05 -1.07
CA THR A 17 -22.59 16.31 -1.99
C THR A 17 -21.16 16.65 -1.62
N THR A 18 -20.50 15.78 -0.85
CA THR A 18 -19.05 15.86 -0.65
C THR A 18 -18.41 15.68 -2.01
N SER A 19 -17.99 16.78 -2.64
CA SER A 19 -17.09 16.70 -3.78
C SER A 19 -15.81 16.03 -3.28
N ALA A 20 -15.34 15.01 -3.98
CA ALA A 20 -13.98 14.51 -3.75
C ALA A 20 -13.03 15.71 -3.89
N ALA A 21 -12.13 15.88 -2.91
CA ALA A 21 -11.11 16.90 -2.99
C ALA A 21 -10.27 16.67 -4.25
N ASP A 22 -9.87 17.76 -4.93
CA ASP A 22 -8.91 17.65 -6.03
C ASP A 22 -7.54 17.27 -5.45
N LEU A 23 -7.21 15.98 -5.52
CA LEU A 23 -5.93 15.44 -5.10
C LEU A 23 -4.83 15.64 -6.15
N GLY A 24 -5.15 16.16 -7.33
CA GLY A 24 -4.24 16.30 -8.47
C GLY A 24 -2.93 17.01 -8.11
N PRO A 25 -2.95 18.17 -7.44
CA PRO A 25 -1.72 18.86 -7.01
C PRO A 25 -0.87 18.04 -6.03
N LEU A 26 -1.50 17.34 -5.07
CA LEU A 26 -0.80 16.50 -4.10
C LEU A 26 -0.14 15.29 -4.76
N VAL A 27 -0.87 14.61 -5.65
CA VAL A 27 -0.35 13.49 -6.45
C VAL A 27 0.86 13.95 -7.27
N LYS A 28 0.74 15.09 -7.98
CA LYS A 28 1.84 15.65 -8.77
C LYS A 28 3.07 15.96 -7.92
N GLY A 29 2.89 16.43 -6.69
CA GLY A 29 3.99 16.68 -5.75
C GLY A 29 4.72 15.42 -5.29
N GLU A 30 4.02 14.28 -5.18
CA GLU A 30 4.63 13.00 -4.79
C GLU A 30 5.37 12.31 -5.95
N LEU A 31 4.94 12.52 -7.20
CA LEU A 31 5.41 11.80 -8.39
C LEU A 31 6.93 11.67 -8.49
N PRO A 32 7.75 12.73 -8.33
CA PRO A 32 9.21 12.59 -8.45
C PRO A 32 9.79 11.57 -7.47
N SER A 33 9.32 11.59 -6.22
CA SER A 33 9.78 10.66 -5.18
C SER A 33 9.26 9.24 -5.40
N LEU A 34 8.03 9.10 -5.89
CA LEU A 34 7.43 7.80 -6.18
C LEU A 34 8.07 7.13 -7.40
N VAL A 35 8.42 7.90 -8.44
CA VAL A 35 9.18 7.36 -9.59
C VAL A 35 10.55 6.88 -9.13
N SER A 36 11.25 7.64 -8.29
CA SER A 36 12.53 7.21 -7.73
C SER A 36 12.39 5.93 -6.89
N LEU A 37 11.34 5.84 -6.07
CA LEU A 37 11.05 4.65 -5.26
C LEU A 37 10.75 3.43 -6.13
N TYR A 38 9.91 3.60 -7.16
CA TYR A 38 9.60 2.55 -8.14
C TYR A 38 10.88 2.01 -8.78
N GLN A 39 11.74 2.89 -9.31
CA GLN A 39 12.98 2.49 -9.95
C GLN A 39 13.94 1.78 -8.99
N GLU A 40 13.97 2.23 -7.73
CA GLU A 40 14.78 1.60 -6.69
C GLU A 40 14.30 0.18 -6.37
N ILE A 41 12.99 -0.02 -6.18
CA ILE A 41 12.42 -1.35 -5.91
C ILE A 41 12.57 -2.25 -7.14
N HIS A 42 12.30 -1.73 -8.35
CA HIS A 42 12.48 -2.46 -9.61
C HIS A 42 13.91 -3.00 -9.77
N ALA A 43 14.91 -2.18 -9.45
CA ALA A 43 16.32 -2.55 -9.54
C ALA A 43 16.76 -3.56 -8.46
N ASN A 44 16.03 -3.64 -7.34
CA ASN A 44 16.36 -4.47 -6.18
C ASN A 44 15.30 -5.55 -5.87
N PRO A 45 14.90 -6.38 -6.84
CA PRO A 45 13.86 -7.37 -6.64
C PRO A 45 14.33 -8.52 -5.73
N GLU A 46 13.38 -9.12 -5.02
CA GLU A 46 13.60 -10.26 -4.11
C GLU A 46 12.59 -11.37 -4.39
N LEU A 47 13.03 -12.63 -4.31
CA LEU A 47 12.15 -13.78 -4.55
C LEU A 47 11.10 -13.94 -3.45
N SER A 48 10.00 -14.61 -3.78
CA SER A 48 8.98 -15.03 -2.81
C SER A 48 9.60 -15.75 -1.60
N LEU A 49 9.21 -15.34 -0.39
CA LEU A 49 9.75 -15.75 0.93
C LEU A 49 11.15 -15.21 1.28
N HIS A 50 11.74 -14.35 0.45
CA HIS A 50 13.06 -13.74 0.66
C HIS A 50 13.02 -12.20 0.60
N GLU A 51 11.83 -11.60 0.74
CA GLU A 51 11.55 -10.16 0.55
C GLU A 51 12.00 -9.27 1.73
N VAL A 52 13.22 -9.47 2.22
CA VAL A 52 13.72 -8.83 3.44
C VAL A 52 13.85 -7.32 3.26
N GLU A 53 14.55 -6.88 2.21
CA GLU A 53 14.83 -5.48 1.93
C GLU A 53 13.56 -4.73 1.52
N THR A 54 12.74 -5.35 0.69
CA THR A 54 11.48 -4.80 0.19
C THR A 54 10.47 -4.62 1.33
N ALA A 55 10.30 -5.63 2.19
CA ALA A 55 9.42 -5.51 3.35
C ALA A 55 9.90 -4.43 4.33
N ALA A 56 11.20 -4.38 4.62
CA ALA A 56 11.78 -3.34 5.48
C ALA A 56 11.56 -1.94 4.91
N ARG A 57 11.70 -1.78 3.59
CA ARG A 57 11.41 -0.51 2.91
C ARG A 57 9.93 -0.11 3.03
N VAL A 58 9.01 -1.03 2.76
CA VAL A 58 7.57 -0.75 2.89
C VAL A 58 7.21 -0.36 4.32
N ALA A 59 7.74 -1.07 5.32
CA ALA A 59 7.54 -0.76 6.72
C ALA A 59 8.07 0.63 7.09
N ALA A 60 9.26 0.99 6.62
CA ALA A 60 9.85 2.31 6.87
C ALA A 60 9.01 3.44 6.26
N GLU A 61 8.52 3.26 5.03
CA GLU A 61 7.69 4.26 4.35
C GLU A 61 6.32 4.45 5.01
N LEU A 62 5.68 3.35 5.46
CA LEU A 62 4.44 3.42 6.22
C LEU A 62 4.63 4.13 7.58
N ARG A 63 5.71 3.82 8.31
CA ARG A 63 6.03 4.53 9.57
C ARG A 63 6.25 6.02 9.33
N LYS A 64 6.98 6.37 8.27
CA LYS A 64 7.22 7.76 7.87
C LYS A 64 5.91 8.49 7.52
N ALA A 65 4.94 7.80 6.97
CA ALA A 65 3.59 8.31 6.73
C ALA A 65 2.70 8.36 7.99
N GLY A 66 3.18 7.91 9.15
CA GLY A 66 2.48 8.01 10.43
C GLY A 66 1.62 6.78 10.79
N PHE A 67 1.81 5.65 10.10
CA PHE A 67 1.14 4.39 10.45
C PHE A 67 1.84 3.73 11.65
N GLU A 68 1.05 3.07 12.49
CA GLU A 68 1.56 2.07 13.43
C GLU A 68 1.86 0.79 12.64
N VAL A 69 3.10 0.32 12.64
CA VAL A 69 3.55 -0.75 11.74
C VAL A 69 4.01 -1.99 12.50
N SER A 70 3.35 -3.11 12.21
CA SER A 70 3.77 -4.45 12.57
C SER A 70 4.51 -5.10 11.39
N GLU A 71 5.70 -5.63 11.67
CA GLU A 71 6.50 -6.37 10.71
C GLU A 71 6.51 -7.86 11.05
N LYS A 72 6.96 -8.66 10.09
CA LYS A 72 7.15 -10.11 10.24
C LYS A 72 5.86 -10.89 10.49
N VAL A 73 4.74 -10.40 9.95
CA VAL A 73 3.45 -11.09 10.02
C VAL A 73 3.45 -12.21 8.98
N GLY A 74 3.56 -13.46 9.42
CA GLY A 74 3.57 -14.62 8.51
C GLY A 74 4.79 -14.68 7.58
N GLY A 75 5.97 -14.23 8.02
CA GLY A 75 7.19 -14.19 7.20
C GLY A 75 7.67 -12.76 7.03
N HIS A 76 7.64 -12.22 5.81
CA HIS A 76 7.99 -10.81 5.51
C HIS A 76 6.76 -9.90 5.41
N GLY A 77 5.61 -10.32 5.93
CA GLY A 77 4.39 -9.50 5.89
C GLY A 77 4.49 -8.24 6.76
N VAL A 78 3.94 -7.16 6.22
CA VAL A 78 3.90 -5.83 6.85
C VAL A 78 2.45 -5.38 6.98
N VAL A 79 2.06 -4.94 8.17
CA VAL A 79 0.72 -4.39 8.44
C VAL A 79 0.88 -3.01 9.07
N GLY A 80 0.39 -1.99 8.37
CA GLY A 80 0.31 -0.61 8.87
C GLY A 80 -1.13 -0.22 9.21
N VAL A 81 -1.35 0.37 10.37
CA VAL A 81 -2.67 0.87 10.80
C VAL A 81 -2.63 2.37 11.04
N LEU A 82 -3.55 3.11 10.43
CA LEU A 82 -3.74 4.54 10.67
C LEU A 82 -5.19 4.83 11.06
N LYS A 83 -5.39 5.21 12.32
CA LYS A 83 -6.69 5.63 12.85
C LYS A 83 -6.90 7.12 12.66
N ASN A 84 -8.14 7.49 12.33
CA ASN A 84 -8.54 8.87 12.06
C ASN A 84 -10.00 9.13 12.47
N GLY A 85 -10.29 9.02 13.76
CA GLY A 85 -11.65 9.19 14.29
C GLY A 85 -12.57 8.01 13.95
N ASP A 86 -13.87 8.22 14.18
CA ASP A 86 -14.90 7.22 13.94
C ASP A 86 -15.16 7.05 12.43
N GLY A 87 -15.47 5.82 12.01
CA GLY A 87 -15.78 5.52 10.61
C GLY A 87 -15.48 4.08 10.23
N PRO A 88 -15.59 3.74 8.94
CA PRO A 88 -15.31 2.40 8.44
C PRO A 88 -13.83 2.05 8.53
N VAL A 89 -13.54 0.75 8.46
CA VAL A 89 -12.19 0.23 8.26
C VAL A 89 -12.03 -0.13 6.79
N VAL A 90 -11.00 0.40 6.13
CA VAL A 90 -10.65 0.06 4.75
C VAL A 90 -9.28 -0.59 4.73
N LEU A 91 -9.21 -1.78 4.12
CA LEU A 91 -7.97 -2.51 3.89
C LEU A 91 -7.50 -2.28 2.46
N ILE A 92 -6.23 -1.88 2.32
CA ILE A 92 -5.55 -1.77 1.03
C ILE A 92 -4.36 -2.72 1.07
N ARG A 93 -4.16 -3.51 0.02
CA ARG A 93 -3.13 -4.55 -0.04
C ARG A 93 -2.23 -4.35 -1.25
N THR A 94 -0.93 -4.61 -1.06
CA THR A 94 0.08 -4.79 -2.12
C THR A 94 0.80 -6.12 -1.91
N ASP A 95 1.32 -6.69 -2.99
CA ASP A 95 2.32 -7.77 -3.01
C ASP A 95 3.74 -7.19 -2.88
N LEU A 96 4.71 -8.03 -2.50
CA LEU A 96 6.10 -7.62 -2.27
C LEU A 96 7.11 -8.35 -3.16
N ASP A 97 6.81 -9.55 -3.62
CA ASP A 97 7.77 -10.45 -4.23
C ASP A 97 8.00 -10.21 -5.73
N ALA A 98 9.13 -10.70 -6.21
CA ALA A 98 9.52 -10.73 -7.61
C ALA A 98 9.66 -12.18 -8.11
N LEU A 99 10.03 -12.33 -9.38
CA LEU A 99 10.12 -13.62 -10.08
C LEU A 99 11.55 -13.97 -10.50
N PRO A 100 11.91 -15.27 -10.61
CA PRO A 100 13.22 -15.73 -11.08
C PRO A 100 13.35 -15.62 -12.61
N VAL A 101 13.26 -14.38 -13.11
CA VAL A 101 13.27 -14.04 -14.53
C VAL A 101 14.44 -13.10 -14.82
N LYS A 102 15.15 -13.34 -15.92
CA LYS A 102 16.15 -12.39 -16.42
C LYS A 102 15.46 -11.23 -17.10
N GLU A 103 15.70 -10.03 -16.60
CA GLU A 103 15.16 -8.82 -17.21
C GLU A 103 15.79 -8.53 -18.58
N GLN A 104 14.96 -8.14 -19.55
CA GLN A 104 15.36 -7.82 -20.93
C GLN A 104 14.75 -6.51 -21.44
N THR A 105 14.25 -5.65 -20.55
CA THR A 105 13.58 -4.39 -20.91
C THR A 105 14.54 -3.36 -21.51
N GLY A 106 15.82 -3.40 -21.12
CA GLY A 106 16.80 -2.36 -21.45
C GLY A 106 16.61 -1.06 -20.67
N ALA A 107 15.76 -1.04 -19.65
CA ALA A 107 15.54 0.13 -18.82
C ALA A 107 16.85 0.53 -18.08
N PRO A 108 17.12 1.84 -17.86
CA PRO A 108 18.29 2.27 -17.09
C PRO A 108 18.33 1.76 -15.65
N TYR A 109 17.19 1.32 -15.12
CA TYR A 109 16.99 0.78 -13.78
C TYR A 109 16.65 -0.72 -13.79
N ALA A 110 16.88 -1.40 -14.93
CA ALA A 110 16.66 -2.84 -15.04
C ALA A 110 17.49 -3.60 -13.99
N SER A 111 16.88 -4.62 -13.38
CA SER A 111 17.57 -5.45 -12.42
C SER A 111 18.71 -6.23 -13.07
N THR A 112 19.82 -6.29 -12.36
CA THR A 112 20.97 -7.13 -12.67
C THR A 112 21.23 -8.16 -11.57
N LYS A 113 20.34 -8.27 -10.58
CA LYS A 113 20.51 -9.16 -9.43
C LYS A 113 20.50 -10.63 -9.88
N VAL A 114 21.43 -11.39 -9.31
CA VAL A 114 21.46 -12.85 -9.35
C VAL A 114 21.51 -13.33 -7.90
N VAL A 115 20.59 -14.21 -7.52
CA VAL A 115 20.45 -14.73 -6.15
C VAL A 115 20.36 -16.25 -6.16
N LYS A 116 20.44 -16.86 -4.96
CA LYS A 116 20.17 -18.29 -4.77
C LYS A 116 18.67 -18.50 -4.57
N ASP A 117 18.07 -19.40 -5.35
CA ASP A 117 16.71 -19.88 -5.08
C ASP A 117 16.68 -20.92 -3.94
N ASP A 118 15.48 -21.40 -3.59
CA ASP A 118 15.30 -22.43 -2.54
C ASP A 118 16.04 -23.75 -2.80
N LEU A 119 16.47 -24.00 -4.05
CA LEU A 119 17.26 -25.18 -4.45
C LEU A 119 18.77 -24.88 -4.54
N GLY A 120 19.20 -23.67 -4.19
CA GLY A 120 20.60 -23.25 -4.22
C GLY A 120 21.14 -22.93 -5.63
N ARG A 121 20.26 -22.74 -6.61
CA ARG A 121 20.64 -22.37 -7.99
C ARG A 121 20.78 -20.87 -8.13
N ASP A 122 21.76 -20.42 -8.92
CA ASP A 122 21.85 -19.01 -9.29
C ASP A 122 20.77 -18.66 -10.31
N VAL A 123 19.90 -17.71 -9.97
CA VAL A 123 18.82 -17.23 -10.84
C VAL A 123 18.83 -15.71 -10.91
N SER A 124 18.56 -15.17 -12.10
CA SER A 124 18.24 -13.75 -12.24
C SER A 124 16.88 -13.45 -11.62
N VAL A 125 16.68 -12.23 -11.14
CA VAL A 125 15.43 -11.82 -10.49
C VAL A 125 14.92 -10.52 -11.12
N MET A 126 13.61 -10.43 -11.32
CA MET A 126 12.94 -9.26 -11.92
C MET A 126 11.53 -9.12 -11.34
N HIS A 127 11.08 -7.88 -11.09
CA HIS A 127 9.65 -7.59 -10.91
C HIS A 127 8.89 -7.70 -12.25
N ALA A 128 8.74 -8.92 -12.76
CA ALA A 128 8.10 -9.19 -14.05
C ALA A 128 6.55 -9.13 -14.01
N CYS A 129 5.96 -9.02 -12.81
CA CYS A 129 4.51 -8.95 -12.57
C CYS A 129 4.02 -7.56 -12.12
N GLY A 130 4.94 -6.60 -11.91
CA GLY A 130 4.60 -5.22 -11.54
C GLY A 130 4.37 -4.96 -10.05
N HIS A 131 4.79 -5.87 -9.16
CA HIS A 131 4.59 -5.72 -7.71
C HIS A 131 5.31 -4.49 -7.12
N ASP A 132 6.43 -4.08 -7.73
CA ASP A 132 7.10 -2.80 -7.46
C ASP A 132 6.22 -1.57 -7.77
N MET A 133 5.44 -1.62 -8.85
CA MET A 133 4.44 -0.59 -9.16
C MET A 133 3.28 -0.63 -8.16
N HIS A 134 2.79 -1.82 -7.80
CA HIS A 134 1.76 -1.97 -6.77
C HIS A 134 2.22 -1.35 -5.44
N ILE A 135 3.44 -1.66 -5.00
CA ILE A 135 4.06 -1.08 -3.80
C ILE A 135 4.13 0.44 -3.90
N THR A 136 4.56 0.96 -5.05
CA THR A 136 4.72 2.40 -5.26
C THR A 136 3.37 3.13 -5.17
N CYS A 137 2.34 2.62 -5.85
CA CYS A 137 0.99 3.16 -5.77
C CYS A 137 0.41 3.05 -4.35
N PHE A 138 0.66 1.92 -3.68
CA PHE A 138 0.24 1.66 -2.30
C PHE A 138 0.85 2.68 -1.32
N LEU A 139 2.15 2.94 -1.41
CA LEU A 139 2.84 3.91 -0.57
C LEU A 139 2.45 5.36 -0.90
N GLY A 140 2.26 5.69 -2.19
CA GLY A 140 1.72 6.98 -2.61
C GLY A 140 0.33 7.23 -2.02
N THR A 141 -0.53 6.21 -2.06
CA THR A 141 -1.87 6.25 -1.45
C THR A 141 -1.78 6.46 0.06
N ALA A 142 -0.92 5.72 0.76
CA ALA A 142 -0.70 5.88 2.20
C ALA A 142 -0.27 7.31 2.57
N ARG A 143 0.69 7.88 1.83
CA ARG A 143 1.21 9.23 2.07
C ARG A 143 0.15 10.31 1.85
N ILE A 144 -0.64 10.21 0.78
CA ILE A 144 -1.68 11.20 0.48
C ILE A 144 -2.79 11.14 1.53
N LEU A 145 -3.30 9.95 1.86
CA LEU A 145 -4.35 9.80 2.87
C LEU A 145 -3.89 10.25 4.27
N ALA A 146 -2.61 10.04 4.60
CA ALA A 146 -2.05 10.57 5.84
C ALA A 146 -1.95 12.11 5.85
N LYS A 147 -1.74 12.75 4.70
CA LYS A 147 -1.68 14.22 4.57
C LYS A 147 -3.05 14.89 4.55
N THR A 148 -4.11 14.14 4.22
CA THR A 148 -5.49 14.66 4.08
C THR A 148 -6.42 14.10 5.16
N LYS A 149 -5.90 13.83 6.36
CA LYS A 149 -6.69 13.30 7.49
C LYS A 149 -7.87 14.18 7.90
N ASP A 150 -7.86 15.46 7.57
CA ASP A 150 -8.99 16.38 7.77
C ASP A 150 -10.18 16.12 6.82
N GLN A 151 -10.00 15.30 5.78
CA GLN A 151 -10.97 15.07 4.71
C GLN A 151 -11.64 13.70 4.76
N TRP A 152 -11.27 12.84 5.70
CA TRP A 152 -11.85 11.50 5.86
C TRP A 152 -11.88 11.08 7.34
N GLY A 153 -12.68 10.07 7.66
CA GLY A 153 -12.76 9.48 9.00
C GLY A 153 -12.78 7.95 8.95
N GLY A 154 -12.29 7.29 9.99
CA GLY A 154 -12.24 5.83 10.10
C GLY A 154 -10.82 5.28 10.30
N THR A 155 -10.56 4.09 9.77
CA THR A 155 -9.24 3.41 9.90
C THR A 155 -8.76 2.88 8.56
N LEU A 156 -7.50 3.12 8.25
CA LEU A 156 -6.80 2.47 7.14
C LEU A 156 -5.94 1.32 7.65
N VAL A 157 -6.05 0.17 7.00
CA VAL A 157 -5.19 -1.00 7.21
C VAL A 157 -4.43 -1.28 5.92
N MET A 158 -3.13 -1.05 5.94
CA MET A 158 -2.23 -1.14 4.81
C MET A 158 -1.44 -2.44 4.92
N ILE A 159 -1.62 -3.38 3.99
CA ILE A 159 -0.99 -4.70 4.03
C ILE A 159 0.02 -4.87 2.89
N GLY A 160 1.30 -5.06 3.24
CA GLY A 160 2.32 -5.59 2.34
C GLY A 160 2.40 -7.11 2.49
N GLN A 161 1.97 -7.83 1.47
CA GLN A 161 1.89 -9.29 1.46
C GLN A 161 3.10 -9.90 0.73
N PRO A 162 3.89 -10.78 1.38
CA PRO A 162 4.98 -11.48 0.70
C PRO A 162 4.43 -12.61 -0.17
N ALA A 163 5.28 -13.25 -0.96
CA ALA A 163 5.07 -14.55 -1.60
C ALA A 163 3.71 -14.75 -2.27
N GLU A 164 3.26 -13.76 -3.05
CA GLU A 164 2.06 -13.85 -3.87
C GLU A 164 2.25 -14.90 -4.97
N GLU A 165 3.41 -14.88 -5.65
CA GLU A 165 3.68 -15.71 -6.82
C GLU A 165 3.75 -17.21 -6.50
N ARG A 166 3.87 -17.54 -5.21
CA ARG A 166 3.83 -18.91 -4.70
C ARG A 166 2.48 -19.32 -4.11
N VAL A 167 1.49 -18.42 -4.10
CA VAL A 167 0.16 -18.63 -3.50
C VAL A 167 0.27 -18.99 -2.01
N LEU A 168 1.28 -18.45 -1.33
CA LEU A 168 1.56 -18.75 0.08
C LEU A 168 1.32 -17.55 0.99
N GLY A 169 1.69 -16.35 0.54
CA GLY A 169 1.68 -15.11 1.31
C GLY A 169 0.46 -14.88 2.18
N ALA A 170 -0.69 -14.73 1.54
CA ALA A 170 -1.96 -14.47 2.21
C ALA A 170 -2.27 -15.51 3.30
N ARG A 171 -2.03 -16.80 3.00
CA ARG A 171 -2.28 -17.89 3.94
C ARG A 171 -1.33 -17.84 5.14
N LEU A 172 -0.07 -17.47 4.94
CA LEU A 172 0.90 -17.32 6.03
C LEU A 172 0.54 -16.14 6.94
N MET A 173 0.14 -15.01 6.36
CA MET A 173 -0.29 -13.84 7.13
C MET A 173 -1.55 -14.15 7.96
N LEU A 174 -2.58 -14.73 7.35
CA LEU A 174 -3.83 -15.09 8.06
C LEU A 174 -3.62 -16.07 9.21
N ARG A 175 -2.60 -16.94 9.15
CA ARG A 175 -2.25 -17.85 10.24
C ARG A 175 -1.52 -17.16 11.39
N ALA A 176 -0.90 -16.01 11.15
CA ALA A 176 -0.13 -15.28 12.14
C ALA A 176 -1.01 -14.40 13.07
N GLY A 177 -2.27 -14.16 12.71
CA GLY A 177 -3.24 -13.37 13.49
C GLY A 177 -3.67 -12.11 12.75
#